data_AF-A0AAN8AR97-F1
#
_entry.id   AF-A0AAN8AR97-F1
#
_cell.length_a   1.000
_cell.length_b   1.000
_cell.length_c   1.000
_cell.angle_alpha   90.00
_cell.angle_beta   90.00
_cell.angle_gamma   90.00
#
_symmetry.space_group_name_H-M   'P 1'
#
loop_
_entity.id
_entity.type
_entity.pdbx_description
1 polymer ?
#
loop_
_entity_poly.entity_id
_entity_poly.type
_entity_poly.pdbx_seq_one_letter_code
_entity_poly.pdbx_strand_id
1 'polypeptide(L)'
;MEDYRVNIFLRQQWNDPRLAYSEYPDDSLDLDPSMLDSIWKPDLFFANEKGANFHEVTTDNKLLRISKNGNVLYSIRITLILACPMDLKNFPMDVQTCIMQLESFGYTMNDLIFEWDEKGAVQVADGLTLPQFILKEEKDLRYCTKHYNTGKFTCIEARFHLERQMGYYLIQMYIPSLLIVILSWVSFWINMDAAPARVGLGITTVLTMTTQSSGSRASLPKVSYVKAIDIWMAVCLLFVFSALLEYAAVNFIARQHKELLRFRRRRRHMKVNTLAVTSARQTHCSFSVSIGSVPAQIPADMSPLKSRIQKRFVIHVTKRSKRNL
;
A
#
# COMPACT_ATOMS: atom_id res chain seq x y z
N MET A 1 -7.84 -4.89 -12.64
CA MET A 1 -8.85 -5.59 -13.46
C MET A 1 -8.99 -6.96 -12.84
N GLU A 2 -10.22 -7.38 -12.53
CA GLU A 2 -10.51 -8.68 -11.89
C GLU A 2 -10.67 -9.75 -12.99
N ASP A 3 -9.56 -10.14 -13.59
CA ASP A 3 -9.50 -11.16 -14.64
C ASP A 3 -8.17 -11.90 -14.61
N TYR A 4 -8.19 -13.05 -15.28
CA TYR A 4 -7.03 -13.89 -15.50
C TYR A 4 -7.02 -14.38 -16.95
N ARG A 5 -5.82 -14.56 -17.51
CA ARG A 5 -5.63 -15.03 -18.87
C ARG A 5 -5.17 -16.47 -18.86
N VAL A 6 -5.80 -17.32 -19.66
CA VAL A 6 -5.45 -18.73 -19.81
C VAL A 6 -5.26 -19.08 -21.28
N ASN A 7 -4.41 -20.07 -21.54
CA ASN A 7 -4.28 -20.72 -22.83
C ASN A 7 -4.64 -22.19 -22.62
N ILE A 8 -5.66 -22.66 -23.33
CA ILE A 8 -6.21 -24.00 -23.14
C ILE A 8 -6.27 -24.75 -24.46
N PHE A 9 -6.17 -26.08 -24.37
CA PHE A 9 -6.59 -27.00 -25.41
C PHE A 9 -7.97 -27.52 -25.02
N LEU A 10 -9.02 -26.94 -25.60
CA LEU A 10 -10.38 -27.38 -25.38
C LEU A 10 -10.63 -28.63 -26.23
N ARG A 11 -10.83 -29.77 -25.58
CA ARG A 11 -11.16 -31.04 -26.22
C ARG A 11 -12.62 -31.39 -25.96
N GLN A 12 -13.36 -31.64 -27.02
CA GLN A 12 -14.76 -32.04 -26.99
C GLN A 12 -14.89 -33.40 -27.67
N GLN A 13 -15.71 -34.26 -27.08
CA GLN A 13 -16.02 -35.59 -27.62
C GLN A 13 -17.53 -35.76 -27.66
N TRP A 14 -18.05 -36.21 -28.80
CA TRP A 14 -19.45 -36.58 -28.95
C TRP A 14 -19.56 -37.74 -29.94
N ASN A 15 -20.72 -38.40 -29.97
CA ASN A 15 -21.02 -39.44 -30.96
C ASN A 15 -21.97 -38.86 -32.02
N ASP A 16 -21.59 -38.95 -33.30
CA ASP A 16 -22.46 -38.65 -34.44
C ASP A 16 -22.60 -39.92 -35.30
N PRO A 17 -23.72 -40.66 -35.18
CA PRO A 17 -23.94 -41.90 -35.91
C PRO A 17 -23.89 -41.74 -37.44
N ARG A 18 -24.12 -40.53 -37.96
CA ARG A 18 -24.11 -40.25 -39.41
C ARG A 18 -22.71 -40.26 -40.00
N LEU A 19 -21.68 -40.13 -39.16
CA LEU A 19 -20.27 -40.12 -39.54
C LEU A 19 -19.60 -41.48 -39.33
N ALA A 20 -20.34 -42.50 -38.89
CA ALA A 20 -19.83 -43.85 -38.77
C ALA A 20 -19.52 -44.44 -40.16
N TYR A 21 -18.39 -45.14 -40.28
CA TYR A 21 -17.94 -45.74 -41.53
C TYR A 21 -17.52 -47.19 -41.31
N SER A 22 -17.68 -48.02 -42.34
CA SER A 22 -17.35 -49.46 -42.29
C SER A 22 -16.31 -49.86 -43.34
N GLU A 23 -16.25 -49.16 -44.48
CA GLU A 23 -15.44 -49.53 -45.63
C GLU A 23 -13.94 -49.27 -45.42
N TYR A 24 -13.58 -48.23 -44.67
CA TYR A 24 -12.17 -47.90 -44.41
C TYR A 24 -11.58 -48.82 -43.32
N PRO A 25 -10.35 -49.33 -43.52
CA PRO A 25 -9.74 -50.29 -42.59
C PRO A 25 -9.30 -49.65 -41.27
N ASP A 26 -8.90 -48.37 -41.29
CA ASP A 26 -8.39 -47.67 -40.11
C ASP A 26 -9.49 -47.41 -39.06
N ASP A 27 -9.11 -47.44 -37.79
CA ASP A 27 -10.04 -47.20 -36.67
C ASP A 27 -10.39 -45.72 -36.47
N SER A 28 -9.55 -44.81 -36.98
CA SER A 28 -9.73 -43.37 -36.89
C SER A 28 -9.20 -42.63 -38.10
N LEU A 29 -9.95 -41.62 -38.55
CA LEU A 29 -9.56 -40.72 -39.62
C LEU A 29 -9.27 -39.33 -39.06
N ASP A 30 -8.06 -38.82 -39.29
CA ASP A 30 -7.71 -37.42 -39.03
C ASP A 30 -8.09 -36.59 -40.26
N LEU A 31 -8.92 -35.57 -40.04
CA LEU A 31 -9.47 -34.73 -41.09
C LEU A 31 -8.86 -33.33 -41.08
N ASP A 32 -8.76 -32.74 -42.26
CA ASP A 32 -8.30 -31.36 -42.39
C ASP A 32 -9.30 -30.38 -41.72
N PRO A 33 -8.81 -29.34 -41.00
CA PRO A 33 -9.66 -28.36 -40.35
C PRO A 33 -10.67 -27.66 -41.28
N SER A 34 -10.40 -27.55 -42.58
CA SER A 34 -11.33 -26.95 -43.55
C SER A 34 -12.68 -27.69 -43.63
N MET A 35 -12.73 -28.98 -43.27
CA MET A 35 -13.98 -29.75 -43.28
C MET A 35 -14.86 -29.49 -42.04
N LEU A 36 -14.38 -28.74 -41.04
CA LEU A 36 -15.14 -28.40 -39.82
C LEU A 36 -16.41 -27.57 -40.07
N ASP A 37 -16.51 -26.92 -41.22
CA ASP A 37 -17.72 -26.16 -41.59
C ASP A 37 -18.83 -27.06 -42.15
N SER A 38 -18.49 -28.29 -42.56
CA SER A 38 -19.46 -29.27 -43.09
C SER A 38 -19.98 -30.24 -42.02
N ILE A 39 -19.44 -30.19 -40.80
CA ILE A 39 -19.79 -31.09 -39.71
C ILE A 39 -20.43 -30.29 -38.57
N TRP A 40 -21.47 -30.85 -37.95
CA TRP A 40 -22.07 -30.26 -36.78
C TRP A 40 -21.08 -30.25 -35.61
N LYS A 41 -21.00 -29.11 -34.91
CA LYS A 41 -20.16 -28.91 -33.72
C LYS A 41 -21.01 -28.31 -32.59
N PRO A 42 -20.82 -28.74 -31.33
CA PRO A 42 -21.49 -28.14 -30.19
C PRO A 42 -21.21 -26.63 -30.10
N ASP A 43 -22.22 -25.85 -29.75
CA ASP A 43 -22.20 -24.38 -29.64
C ASP A 43 -21.73 -23.90 -28.26
N LEU A 44 -20.58 -24.43 -27.84
CA LEU A 44 -19.97 -24.08 -26.57
C LEU A 44 -19.47 -22.64 -26.57
N PHE A 45 -19.89 -21.87 -25.56
CA PHE A 45 -19.29 -20.59 -25.21
C PHE A 45 -18.85 -20.58 -23.74
N PHE A 46 -17.99 -19.64 -23.38
CA PHE A 46 -17.58 -19.43 -22.00
C PHE A 46 -18.50 -18.38 -21.40
N ALA A 47 -19.08 -18.57 -20.21
CA ALA A 47 -20.09 -17.63 -19.70
C ALA A 47 -19.50 -16.38 -19.00
N ASN A 48 -18.24 -16.46 -18.57
CA ASN A 48 -17.52 -15.42 -17.84
C ASN A 48 -16.32 -14.85 -18.61
N GLU A 49 -16.36 -14.92 -19.93
CA GLU A 49 -15.36 -14.37 -20.83
C GLU A 49 -15.49 -12.85 -20.98
N LYS A 50 -14.34 -12.17 -20.96
CA LYS A 50 -14.22 -10.76 -21.36
C LYS A 50 -13.64 -10.62 -22.76
N GLY A 51 -12.95 -11.65 -23.24
CA GLY A 51 -12.35 -11.71 -24.56
C GLY A 51 -11.74 -13.09 -24.81
N ALA A 52 -11.77 -13.52 -26.06
CA ALA A 52 -11.26 -14.82 -26.50
C ALA A 52 -10.60 -14.65 -27.87
N ASN A 53 -9.48 -15.33 -28.08
CA ASN A 53 -8.77 -15.33 -29.36
C ASN A 53 -8.43 -16.77 -29.76
N PHE A 54 -8.70 -17.10 -31.03
CA PHE A 54 -8.24 -18.33 -31.66
C PHE A 54 -6.79 -18.17 -32.16
N HIS A 55 -6.10 -19.30 -32.29
CA HIS A 55 -4.72 -19.33 -32.78
C HIS A 55 -4.66 -19.86 -34.21
N GLU A 56 -4.25 -19.01 -35.16
CA GLU A 56 -4.25 -19.29 -36.61
C GLU A 56 -2.84 -19.44 -37.21
N VAL A 57 -1.78 -19.33 -36.38
CA VAL A 57 -0.38 -19.39 -36.85
C VAL A 57 0.22 -20.77 -36.58
N THR A 58 0.89 -21.44 -37.54
CA THR A 58 0.98 -21.14 -38.99
C THR A 58 -0.25 -21.62 -39.79
N THR A 59 -1.06 -22.47 -39.18
CA THR A 59 -2.36 -22.96 -39.65
C THR A 59 -3.33 -22.90 -38.49
N ASP A 60 -4.63 -23.03 -38.77
CA ASP A 60 -5.66 -23.16 -37.75
C ASP A 60 -5.32 -24.29 -36.76
N ASN A 61 -5.18 -23.93 -35.48
CA ASN A 61 -4.85 -24.88 -34.42
C ASN A 61 -6.10 -25.65 -33.98
N LYS A 62 -6.63 -26.45 -34.92
CA LYS A 62 -7.80 -27.31 -34.74
C LYS A 62 -7.42 -28.73 -35.16
N LEU A 63 -7.92 -29.71 -34.42
CA LEU A 63 -7.80 -31.13 -34.72
C LEU A 63 -9.20 -31.71 -34.75
N LEU A 64 -9.48 -32.48 -35.80
CA LEU A 64 -10.71 -33.22 -35.98
C LEU A 64 -10.36 -34.68 -36.28
N ARG A 65 -10.83 -35.59 -35.42
CA ARG A 65 -10.65 -37.03 -35.59
C ARG A 65 -11.99 -37.73 -35.49
N ILE A 66 -12.30 -38.58 -36.45
CA ILE A 66 -13.53 -39.39 -36.47
C ILE A 66 -13.16 -40.86 -36.33
N SER A 67 -13.68 -41.49 -35.29
CA SER A 67 -13.53 -42.93 -35.06
C SER A 67 -14.56 -43.71 -35.87
N LYS A 68 -14.26 -44.97 -36.16
CA LYS A 68 -15.11 -45.86 -36.97
C LYS A 68 -16.57 -45.95 -36.52
N ASN A 69 -16.80 -45.88 -35.21
CA ASN A 69 -18.13 -45.93 -34.58
C ASN A 69 -18.91 -44.59 -34.57
N GLY A 70 -18.38 -43.54 -35.22
CA GLY A 70 -18.97 -42.20 -35.24
C GLY A 70 -18.58 -41.32 -34.05
N ASN A 71 -17.68 -41.74 -33.17
CA ASN A 71 -17.13 -40.85 -32.14
C ASN A 71 -16.24 -39.78 -32.76
N VAL A 72 -16.55 -38.52 -32.51
CA VAL A 72 -15.81 -37.36 -32.99
C VAL A 72 -15.02 -36.76 -31.84
N LEU A 73 -13.72 -36.60 -32.03
CA LEU A 73 -12.83 -35.83 -31.18
C LEU A 73 -12.51 -34.51 -31.89
N TYR A 74 -12.89 -33.41 -31.25
CA TYR A 74 -12.59 -32.06 -31.70
C TYR A 74 -11.71 -31.37 -30.65
N SER A 75 -10.55 -30.87 -31.06
CA SER A 75 -9.62 -30.20 -30.17
C SER A 75 -9.21 -28.86 -30.76
N ILE A 76 -9.31 -27.79 -29.97
CA ILE A 76 -8.93 -26.44 -30.38
C ILE A 76 -8.10 -25.72 -29.33
N ARG A 77 -7.15 -24.92 -29.79
CA ARG A 77 -6.36 -24.05 -28.91
C ARG A 77 -6.98 -22.66 -28.83
N ILE A 78 -7.28 -22.20 -27.62
CA ILE A 78 -7.89 -20.88 -27.39
C ILE A 78 -7.14 -20.15 -26.28
N THR A 79 -6.93 -18.85 -26.47
CA THR A 79 -6.56 -17.93 -25.38
C THR A 79 -7.81 -17.22 -24.88
N LEU A 80 -8.08 -17.31 -23.58
CA LEU A 80 -9.23 -16.67 -22.95
C LEU A 80 -8.77 -15.65 -21.91
N ILE A 81 -9.53 -14.56 -21.79
CA ILE A 81 -9.48 -13.63 -20.67
C ILE A 81 -10.80 -13.81 -19.91
N LEU A 82 -10.71 -14.39 -18.73
CA LEU A 82 -11.87 -14.78 -17.92
C LEU A 82 -11.99 -13.85 -16.71
N ALA A 83 -13.23 -13.46 -16.40
CA ALA A 83 -13.52 -12.70 -15.19
C ALA A 83 -13.35 -13.60 -13.96
N CYS A 84 -12.63 -13.09 -12.95
CA CYS A 84 -12.48 -13.75 -11.66
C CYS A 84 -12.72 -12.72 -10.55
N PRO A 85 -13.93 -12.68 -9.97
CA PRO A 85 -14.20 -11.81 -8.83
C PRO A 85 -13.40 -12.30 -7.63
N MET A 86 -12.49 -11.47 -7.13
CA MET A 86 -11.58 -11.83 -6.04
C MET A 86 -12.06 -11.28 -4.69
N ASP A 87 -11.91 -12.06 -3.62
CA ASP A 87 -12.11 -11.57 -2.25
C ASP A 87 -10.76 -11.21 -1.62
N LEU A 88 -10.52 -9.92 -1.40
CA LEU A 88 -9.24 -9.39 -0.93
C LEU A 88 -9.21 -9.11 0.58
N LYS A 89 -10.21 -9.54 1.37
CA LYS A 89 -10.26 -9.27 2.83
C LYS A 89 -8.95 -9.64 3.54
N ASN A 90 -8.39 -10.79 3.21
CA ASN A 90 -7.18 -11.31 3.85
C ASN A 90 -5.88 -10.94 3.10
N PHE A 91 -5.94 -10.03 2.13
CA PHE A 91 -4.78 -9.66 1.33
C PHE A 91 -3.59 -9.20 2.21
N PRO A 92 -2.36 -9.71 1.98
CA PRO A 92 -1.94 -10.60 0.88
C PRO A 92 -1.96 -12.12 1.19
N MET A 93 -2.46 -12.54 2.35
CA MET A 93 -2.58 -13.95 2.75
C MET A 93 -3.94 -14.52 2.33
N ASP A 94 -4.21 -14.50 1.03
CA ASP A 94 -5.48 -14.89 0.42
C ASP A 94 -5.34 -16.11 -0.51
N VAL A 95 -6.42 -16.87 -0.61
CA VAL A 95 -6.60 -17.91 -1.62
C VAL A 95 -7.77 -17.48 -2.50
N GLN A 96 -7.49 -17.26 -3.78
CA GLN A 96 -8.48 -16.87 -4.76
C GLN A 96 -9.06 -18.10 -5.45
N THR A 97 -10.36 -18.11 -5.70
CA THR A 97 -11.03 -19.17 -6.45
C THR A 97 -11.52 -18.60 -7.77
N CYS A 98 -10.79 -18.86 -8.84
CA CYS A 98 -11.15 -18.41 -10.18
C CYS A 98 -11.88 -19.51 -10.93
N ILE A 99 -13.03 -19.17 -11.48
CA ILE A 99 -13.90 -20.13 -12.17
C ILE A 99 -13.80 -19.98 -13.69
N MET A 100 -13.98 -21.08 -14.39
CA MET A 100 -14.19 -21.13 -15.84
C MET A 100 -15.51 -21.87 -16.08
N GLN A 101 -16.48 -21.17 -16.67
CA GLN A 101 -17.81 -21.73 -16.94
C GLN A 101 -17.96 -21.94 -18.45
N LEU A 102 -18.36 -23.15 -18.85
CA LEU A 102 -18.62 -23.54 -20.23
C LEU A 102 -20.10 -23.88 -20.35
N GLU A 103 -20.77 -23.27 -21.32
CA GLU A 103 -22.23 -23.32 -21.46
C GLU A 103 -22.64 -23.47 -22.94
N SER A 104 -23.81 -24.06 -23.18
CA SER A 104 -24.46 -24.13 -24.50
C SER A 104 -25.26 -22.86 -24.75
N PHE A 105 -25.13 -22.26 -25.94
CA PHE A 105 -25.81 -21.00 -26.25
C PHE A 105 -27.26 -21.19 -26.75
N GLY A 106 -27.44 -22.09 -27.71
CA GLY A 106 -28.67 -22.30 -28.45
C GLY A 106 -29.41 -23.59 -28.11
N TYR A 107 -28.69 -24.65 -27.69
CA TYR A 107 -29.32 -25.93 -27.33
C TYR A 107 -29.69 -26.01 -25.85
N THR A 108 -30.91 -26.46 -25.58
CA THR A 108 -31.39 -26.68 -24.21
C THR A 108 -30.87 -28.01 -23.64
N MET A 109 -31.04 -28.22 -22.34
CA MET A 109 -30.71 -29.48 -21.65
C MET A 109 -31.37 -30.74 -22.24
N ASN A 110 -32.44 -30.58 -23.03
CA ASN A 110 -33.10 -31.72 -23.69
C ASN A 110 -32.34 -32.18 -24.94
N ASP A 111 -31.55 -31.29 -25.55
CA ASP A 111 -30.88 -31.52 -26.83
C ASP A 111 -29.36 -31.71 -26.67
N LEU A 112 -28.76 -31.02 -25.70
CA LEU A 112 -27.32 -31.01 -25.47
C LEU A 112 -26.99 -31.00 -23.98
N ILE A 113 -26.14 -31.93 -23.56
CA ILE A 113 -25.66 -32.06 -22.18
C ILE A 113 -24.12 -32.07 -22.22
N PHE A 114 -23.51 -31.25 -21.36
CA PHE A 114 -22.06 -31.21 -21.19
C PHE A 114 -21.68 -32.00 -19.95
N GLU A 115 -20.66 -32.85 -20.09
CA GLU A 115 -20.10 -33.66 -19.01
C GLU A 115 -18.58 -33.55 -19.01
N TRP A 116 -18.01 -33.63 -17.81
CA TRP A 116 -16.55 -33.71 -17.64
C TRP A 116 -16.09 -35.15 -17.93
N ASP A 117 -14.94 -35.29 -18.58
CA ASP A 117 -14.29 -36.60 -18.70
C ASP A 117 -13.91 -37.12 -17.31
N GLU A 118 -14.29 -38.36 -17.00
CA GLU A 118 -13.95 -39.04 -15.75
C GLU A 118 -12.43 -39.17 -15.57
N LYS A 119 -11.69 -39.30 -16.68
CA LYS A 119 -10.23 -39.50 -16.68
C LYS A 119 -9.48 -38.19 -16.87
N GLY A 120 -9.41 -37.39 -15.81
CA GLY A 120 -8.57 -36.20 -15.78
C GLY A 120 -9.09 -35.09 -16.69
N ALA A 121 -10.31 -34.62 -16.40
CA ALA A 121 -11.01 -33.59 -17.15
C ALA A 121 -10.21 -32.26 -17.31
N VAL A 122 -9.36 -31.92 -16.34
CA VAL A 122 -8.50 -30.73 -16.40
C VAL A 122 -7.05 -31.10 -16.17
N GLN A 123 -6.28 -31.05 -17.25
CA GLN A 123 -4.84 -31.31 -17.26
C GLN A 123 -4.08 -29.99 -17.29
N VAL A 124 -3.02 -29.91 -16.49
CA VAL A 124 -2.13 -28.75 -16.42
C VAL A 124 -0.79 -29.16 -17.01
N ALA A 125 -0.15 -28.27 -17.76
CA ALA A 125 1.16 -28.53 -18.34
C ALA A 125 2.22 -28.75 -17.25
N ASP A 126 3.10 -29.73 -17.47
CA ASP A 126 4.23 -29.99 -16.59
C ASP A 126 5.13 -28.76 -16.48
N GLY A 127 5.51 -28.40 -15.26
CA GLY A 127 6.33 -27.22 -14.99
C GLY A 127 5.60 -25.88 -15.12
N LEU A 128 4.27 -25.85 -15.20
CA LEU A 128 3.53 -24.58 -15.14
C LEU A 128 3.76 -23.89 -13.79
N THR A 129 4.44 -22.74 -13.82
CA THR A 129 4.65 -21.89 -12.65
C THR A 129 4.05 -20.51 -12.87
N LEU A 130 3.41 -19.96 -11.84
CA LEU A 130 2.94 -18.58 -11.84
C LEU A 130 3.83 -17.74 -10.90
N PRO A 131 4.17 -16.49 -11.27
CA PRO A 131 5.14 -15.68 -10.52
C PRO A 131 4.59 -15.11 -9.20
N GLN A 132 3.27 -14.96 -9.08
CA GLN A 132 2.62 -14.35 -7.91
C GLN A 132 1.71 -15.31 -7.15
N PHE A 133 1.37 -16.43 -7.77
CA PHE A 133 0.40 -17.38 -7.25
C PHE A 133 0.95 -18.80 -7.36
N ILE A 134 0.42 -19.70 -6.54
CA ILE A 134 0.60 -21.13 -6.65
C ILE A 134 -0.76 -21.70 -7.00
N LEU A 135 -0.84 -22.42 -8.11
CA LEU A 135 -2.03 -23.17 -8.47
C LEU A 135 -2.08 -24.44 -7.63
N LYS A 136 -3.12 -24.62 -6.83
CA LYS A 136 -3.30 -25.86 -6.06
C LYS A 136 -3.60 -27.03 -7.00
N GLU A 137 -3.17 -28.22 -6.61
CA GLU A 137 -3.36 -29.43 -7.40
C GLU A 137 -4.85 -29.81 -7.53
N GLU A 138 -5.58 -29.68 -6.41
CA GLU A 138 -7.02 -29.91 -6.31
C GLU A 138 -7.79 -28.90 -7.17
N LYS A 139 -8.68 -29.42 -8.01
CA LYS A 139 -9.55 -28.65 -8.89
C LYS A 139 -10.98 -29.14 -8.68
N ASP A 140 -11.87 -28.23 -8.32
CA ASP A 140 -13.28 -28.57 -8.20
C ASP A 140 -13.93 -28.54 -9.58
N LEU A 141 -14.53 -29.66 -9.98
CA LEU A 141 -15.38 -29.77 -11.15
C LEU A 141 -16.84 -29.82 -10.69
N ARG A 142 -17.67 -28.90 -11.19
CA ARG A 142 -19.09 -28.83 -10.82
C ARG A 142 -19.96 -28.60 -12.04
N TYR A 143 -21.23 -28.94 -11.91
CA TYR A 143 -22.28 -28.58 -12.87
C TYR A 143 -22.95 -27.27 -12.42
N CYS A 144 -23.27 -26.40 -13.38
CA CYS A 144 -23.74 -25.04 -13.14
C CYS A 144 -24.97 -24.67 -13.99
N THR A 145 -25.86 -25.63 -14.27
CA THR A 145 -27.06 -25.48 -15.11
C THR A 145 -27.73 -24.12 -14.93
N LYS A 146 -27.90 -23.38 -16.04
CA LYS A 146 -28.49 -22.04 -16.01
C LYS A 146 -29.96 -22.09 -16.39
N HIS A 147 -30.71 -21.19 -15.77
CA HIS A 147 -32.13 -21.01 -15.98
C HIS A 147 -32.38 -19.61 -16.54
N TYR A 148 -32.79 -19.55 -17.80
CA TYR A 148 -33.19 -18.32 -18.47
C TYR A 148 -34.68 -18.39 -18.83
N ASN A 149 -35.25 -17.25 -19.22
CA ASN A 149 -36.63 -17.19 -19.69
C ASN A 149 -36.86 -18.05 -20.95
N THR A 150 -35.80 -18.30 -21.73
CA THR A 150 -35.81 -19.12 -22.95
C THR A 150 -35.70 -20.62 -22.68
N GLY A 151 -35.26 -21.05 -21.49
CA GLY A 151 -35.09 -22.46 -21.17
C GLY A 151 -34.00 -22.75 -20.13
N LYS A 152 -33.73 -24.05 -19.95
CA LYS A 152 -32.62 -24.55 -19.13
C LYS A 152 -31.47 -24.96 -20.03
N PHE A 153 -30.27 -24.47 -19.74
CA PHE A 153 -29.07 -24.70 -20.55
C PHE A 153 -28.01 -25.45 -19.76
N THR A 154 -27.29 -26.34 -20.44
CA THR A 154 -26.21 -27.11 -19.84
C THR A 154 -25.02 -26.20 -19.52
N CYS A 155 -24.46 -26.35 -18.33
CA CYS A 155 -23.29 -25.61 -17.90
C CYS A 155 -22.42 -26.49 -17.01
N ILE A 156 -21.12 -26.49 -17.30
CA ILE A 156 -20.09 -27.12 -16.48
C ILE A 156 -19.06 -26.07 -16.08
N GLU A 157 -18.54 -26.17 -14.86
CA GLU A 157 -17.54 -25.25 -14.32
C GLU A 157 -16.35 -25.97 -13.72
N ALA A 158 -15.17 -25.39 -13.94
CA ALA A 158 -13.93 -25.76 -13.27
C ALA A 158 -13.49 -24.61 -12.37
N ARG A 159 -13.09 -24.93 -11.13
CA ARG A 159 -12.58 -23.94 -10.17
C ARG A 159 -11.09 -24.15 -9.93
N PHE A 160 -10.33 -23.08 -10.11
CA PHE A 160 -8.89 -23.02 -9.88
C PHE A 160 -8.64 -22.28 -8.57
N HIS A 161 -8.01 -22.97 -7.61
CA HIS A 161 -7.59 -22.36 -6.35
C HIS A 161 -6.17 -21.82 -6.50
N LEU A 162 -6.04 -20.50 -6.40
CA LEU A 162 -4.80 -19.75 -6.57
C LEU A 162 -4.38 -19.17 -5.22
N GLU A 163 -3.31 -19.69 -4.64
CA GLU A 163 -2.75 -19.20 -3.37
C GLU A 163 -1.69 -18.14 -3.64
N ARG A 164 -1.80 -16.95 -3.04
CA ARG A 164 -0.87 -15.86 -3.27
C ARG A 164 0.47 -16.11 -2.57
N GLN A 165 1.58 -15.88 -3.28
CA GLN A 165 2.91 -15.98 -2.69
C GLN A 165 3.25 -14.72 -1.86
N MET A 166 3.65 -14.94 -0.61
CA MET A 166 3.89 -13.88 0.37
C MET A 166 5.25 -13.17 0.27
N GLY A 167 6.25 -13.80 -0.36
CA GLY A 167 7.65 -13.35 -0.31
C GLY A 167 7.86 -11.90 -0.78
N TYR A 168 7.20 -11.51 -1.87
CA TYR A 168 7.25 -10.14 -2.39
C TYR A 168 6.70 -9.12 -1.38
N TYR A 169 5.55 -9.40 -0.77
CA TYR A 169 4.89 -8.50 0.18
C TYR A 169 5.69 -8.36 1.47
N LEU A 170 6.31 -9.45 1.94
CA LEU A 170 7.18 -9.42 3.11
C LEU A 170 8.34 -8.44 2.91
N ILE A 171 9.05 -8.55 1.78
CA ILE A 171 10.25 -7.75 1.50
C ILE A 171 9.91 -6.29 1.17
N GLN A 172 8.85 -6.03 0.40
CA GLN A 172 8.54 -4.68 -0.06
C GLN A 172 7.61 -3.88 0.86
N MET A 173 6.78 -4.55 1.65
CA MET A 173 5.76 -3.88 2.49
C MET A 173 6.03 -4.08 3.97
N TYR A 174 6.12 -5.33 4.45
CA TYR A 174 6.21 -5.62 5.89
C TYR A 174 7.57 -5.22 6.49
N ILE A 175 8.69 -5.62 5.88
CA ILE A 175 10.02 -5.29 6.41
C ILE A 175 10.26 -3.76 6.45
N PRO A 176 10.01 -2.98 5.39
CA PRO A 176 10.26 -1.54 5.43
C PRO A 176 9.33 -0.80 6.38
N SER A 177 8.05 -1.20 6.49
CA SER A 177 7.12 -0.58 7.45
C SER A 177 7.56 -0.84 8.89
N LEU A 178 8.04 -2.04 9.20
CA LEU A 178 8.60 -2.37 10.51
C LEU A 178 9.87 -1.56 10.81
N LEU A 179 10.76 -1.38 9.82
CA LEU A 179 11.95 -0.53 9.98
C LEU A 179 11.59 0.95 10.23
N ILE A 180 10.54 1.48 9.60
CA ILE A 180 10.05 2.85 9.86
C ILE A 180 9.53 2.97 11.31
N VAL A 181 8.81 1.96 11.81
CA VAL A 181 8.36 1.94 13.21
C VAL A 181 9.55 1.92 14.16
N ILE A 182 10.56 1.07 13.92
CA ILE A 182 11.79 1.04 14.73
C ILE A 182 12.51 2.40 14.67
N LEU A 183 12.60 3.03 13.49
CA LEU A 183 13.21 4.35 13.33
C LEU A 183 12.50 5.42 14.16
N SER A 184 11.17 5.32 14.30
CA SER A 184 10.41 6.21 15.17
C SER A 184 10.81 6.07 16.65
N TRP A 185 11.19 4.86 17.10
CA TRP A 185 11.65 4.62 18.47
C TRP A 185 13.05 5.14 18.75
N VAL A 186 13.90 5.27 17.72
CA VAL A 186 15.23 5.89 17.85
C VAL A 186 15.11 7.35 18.34
N SER A 187 13.98 8.02 18.05
CA SER A 187 13.74 9.38 18.54
C SER A 187 13.72 9.51 20.07
N PHE A 188 13.43 8.42 20.80
CA PHE A 188 13.44 8.40 22.26
C PHE A 188 14.84 8.51 22.86
N TRP A 189 15.86 8.07 22.11
CA TRP A 189 17.26 8.12 22.55
C TRP A 189 17.89 9.51 22.32
N ILE A 190 17.23 10.38 21.57
CA ILE A 190 17.74 11.71 21.25
C ILE A 190 17.39 12.69 22.36
N ASN A 191 18.40 13.44 22.82
CA ASN A 191 18.25 14.46 23.86
C ASN A 191 17.11 15.44 23.54
N MET A 192 16.29 15.75 24.57
CA MET A 192 15.13 16.63 24.43
C MET A 192 15.46 18.06 23.95
N ASP A 193 16.70 18.51 24.16
CA ASP A 193 17.17 19.83 23.72
C ASP A 193 17.35 19.92 22.19
N ALA A 194 17.52 18.78 21.50
CA ALA A 194 17.66 18.70 20.05
C ALA A 194 16.28 18.66 19.34
N ALA A 195 15.45 19.65 19.63
CA ALA A 195 14.08 19.76 19.11
C ALA A 195 13.94 19.62 17.58
N PRO A 196 14.80 20.26 16.75
CA PRO A 196 14.70 20.13 15.29
C PRO A 196 14.93 18.69 14.79
N ALA A 197 15.82 17.93 15.43
CA ALA A 197 16.14 16.57 15.04
C ALA A 197 14.96 15.62 15.32
N ARG A 198 14.34 15.71 16.52
CA ARG A 198 13.21 14.86 16.90
C ARG A 198 11.96 15.16 16.07
N VAL A 199 11.63 16.44 15.86
CA VAL A 199 10.50 16.85 15.00
C VAL A 199 10.71 16.41 13.57
N GLY A 200 11.93 16.62 13.03
CA GLY A 200 12.29 16.19 11.68
C GLY A 200 12.09 14.70 11.49
N LEU A 201 12.69 13.88 12.36
CA LEU A 201 12.53 12.41 12.30
C LEU A 201 11.07 11.97 12.45
N GLY A 202 10.31 12.57 13.38
CA GLY A 202 8.90 12.22 13.59
C GLY A 202 8.01 12.57 12.40
N ILE A 203 8.17 13.76 11.81
CA ILE A 203 7.39 14.15 10.62
C ILE A 203 7.78 13.30 9.41
N THR A 204 9.09 13.07 9.19
CA THR A 204 9.56 12.25 8.07
C THR A 204 9.03 10.82 8.18
N THR A 205 9.08 10.20 9.35
CA THR A 205 8.55 8.82 9.54
C THR A 205 7.05 8.73 9.31
N VAL A 206 6.24 9.68 9.79
CA VAL A 206 4.78 9.73 9.51
C VAL A 206 4.52 9.89 8.01
N LEU A 207 5.24 10.80 7.35
CA LEU A 207 5.11 11.05 5.92
C LEU A 207 5.48 9.80 5.12
N THR A 208 6.63 9.18 5.40
CA THR A 208 7.09 7.96 4.72
C THR A 208 6.09 6.83 4.91
N MET A 209 5.54 6.64 6.11
CA MET A 209 4.53 5.61 6.38
C MET A 209 3.23 5.87 5.59
N THR A 210 2.80 7.13 5.50
CA THR A 210 1.62 7.54 4.73
C THR A 210 1.82 7.34 3.23
N THR A 211 3.02 7.67 2.72
CA THR A 211 3.41 7.41 1.33
C THR A 211 3.42 5.92 1.03
N GLN A 212 4.00 5.10 1.91
CA GLN A 212 4.03 3.65 1.74
C GLN A 212 2.62 3.04 1.74
N SER A 213 1.74 3.47 2.65
CA SER A 213 0.34 3.03 2.71
C SER A 213 -0.44 3.41 1.44
N SER A 214 -0.13 4.55 0.83
CA SER A 214 -0.75 4.96 -0.44
C SER A 214 -0.18 4.17 -1.62
N GLY A 215 1.13 3.89 -1.61
CA GLY A 215 1.80 3.06 -2.61
C GLY A 215 1.28 1.62 -2.64
N SER A 216 1.05 0.98 -1.48
CA SER A 216 0.50 -0.38 -1.42
C SER A 216 -0.92 -0.48 -1.98
N ARG A 217 -1.71 0.59 -1.86
CA ARG A 217 -3.08 0.66 -2.40
C ARG A 217 -3.11 0.95 -3.91
N ALA A 218 -2.06 1.55 -4.48
CA ALA A 218 -2.03 1.90 -5.90
C ALA A 218 -1.99 0.66 -6.81
N SER A 219 -1.38 -0.44 -6.34
CA SER A 219 -1.30 -1.70 -7.07
C SER A 219 -2.54 -2.60 -6.92
N LEU A 220 -3.54 -2.17 -6.15
CA LEU A 220 -4.73 -2.97 -5.84
C LEU A 220 -5.99 -2.36 -6.44
N PRO A 221 -6.99 -3.19 -6.82
CA PRO A 221 -8.29 -2.66 -7.19
C PRO A 221 -8.91 -1.91 -6.00
N LYS A 222 -9.67 -0.86 -6.32
CA LYS A 222 -10.38 -0.05 -5.31
C LYS A 222 -11.56 -0.86 -4.78
N VAL A 223 -11.36 -1.47 -3.61
CA VAL A 223 -12.41 -2.17 -2.85
C VAL A 223 -12.89 -1.30 -1.69
N SER A 224 -14.16 -1.44 -1.29
CA SER A 224 -14.79 -0.64 -0.24
C SER A 224 -14.58 -1.17 1.18
N TYR A 225 -14.21 -2.45 1.32
CA TYR A 225 -13.99 -3.10 2.60
C TYR A 225 -12.52 -3.01 3.05
N VAL A 226 -12.31 -3.17 4.36
CA VAL A 226 -10.98 -3.17 5.00
C VAL A 226 -10.26 -4.48 4.69
N LYS A 227 -8.99 -4.39 4.27
CA LYS A 227 -8.11 -5.54 4.02
C LYS A 227 -7.10 -5.73 5.16
N ALA A 228 -6.54 -6.92 5.31
CA ALA A 228 -5.53 -7.21 6.34
C ALA A 228 -4.31 -6.26 6.24
N ILE A 229 -3.84 -5.94 5.03
CA ILE A 229 -2.77 -4.93 4.83
C ILE A 229 -3.16 -3.53 5.33
N ASP A 230 -4.43 -3.13 5.21
CA ASP A 230 -4.87 -1.81 5.66
C ASP A 230 -4.78 -1.72 7.18
N ILE A 231 -5.14 -2.81 7.89
CA ILE A 231 -5.00 -2.92 9.35
C ILE A 231 -3.53 -2.83 9.76
N TRP A 232 -2.65 -3.59 9.09
CA TRP A 232 -1.20 -3.54 9.37
C TRP A 232 -0.64 -2.11 9.22
N MET A 233 -0.95 -1.45 8.11
CA MET A 233 -0.46 -0.09 7.84
C MET A 233 -1.07 0.94 8.80
N ALA A 234 -2.34 0.79 9.18
CA ALA A 234 -3.00 1.67 10.16
C ALA A 234 -2.38 1.54 11.55
N VAL A 235 -2.09 0.31 12.01
CA VAL A 235 -1.43 0.06 13.29
C VAL A 235 -0.02 0.64 13.30
N CYS A 236 0.77 0.40 12.24
CA CYS A 236 2.11 0.97 12.11
C CYS A 236 2.09 2.50 12.07
N LEU A 237 1.13 3.11 11.36
CA LEU A 237 0.94 4.56 11.34
C LEU A 237 0.60 5.11 12.74
N LEU A 238 -0.25 4.41 13.49
CA LEU A 238 -0.60 4.77 14.85
C LEU A 238 0.65 4.78 15.75
N PHE A 239 1.50 3.76 15.68
CA PHE A 239 2.76 3.72 16.47
C PHE A 239 3.69 4.90 16.16
N VAL A 240 3.90 5.19 14.88
CA VAL A 240 4.76 6.31 14.47
C VAL A 240 4.17 7.66 14.90
N PHE A 241 2.85 7.82 14.78
CA PHE A 241 2.15 9.02 15.24
C PHE A 241 2.21 9.18 16.76
N SER A 242 2.08 8.08 17.52
CA SER A 242 2.24 8.09 18.98
C SER A 242 3.65 8.52 19.41
N ALA A 243 4.70 8.14 18.69
CA ALA A 243 6.07 8.61 18.97
C ALA A 243 6.20 10.14 18.78
N LEU A 244 5.53 10.72 17.78
CA LEU A 244 5.49 12.16 17.59
C LEU A 244 4.71 12.88 18.71
N LEU A 245 3.59 12.30 19.15
CA LEU A 245 2.80 12.83 20.28
C LEU A 245 3.56 12.78 21.60
N GLU A 246 4.32 11.71 21.85
CA GLU A 246 5.21 11.59 23.02
C GLU A 246 6.19 12.76 23.06
N TYR A 247 6.85 13.05 21.94
CA TYR A 247 7.78 14.17 21.87
C TYR A 247 7.09 15.52 22.12
N ALA A 248 5.89 15.71 21.56
CA ALA A 248 5.10 16.92 21.78
C ALA A 248 4.79 17.11 23.28
N ALA A 249 4.41 16.04 23.98
CA ALA A 249 4.18 16.05 25.41
C ALA A 249 5.46 16.36 26.21
N VAL A 250 6.59 15.72 25.91
CA VAL A 250 7.88 15.98 26.57
C VAL A 250 8.32 17.43 26.38
N ASN A 251 8.24 17.95 25.15
CA ASN A 251 8.61 19.33 24.86
C ASN A 251 7.68 20.33 25.58
N PHE A 252 6.38 20.05 25.66
CA PHE A 252 5.43 20.89 26.41
C PHE A 252 5.78 20.94 27.90
N ILE A 253 6.01 19.78 28.54
CA ILE A 253 6.38 19.69 29.95
C ILE A 253 7.74 20.35 30.21
N ALA A 254 8.73 20.14 29.34
CA ALA A 254 10.04 20.76 29.45
C ALA A 254 9.97 22.30 29.37
N ARG A 255 9.12 22.83 28.48
CA ARG A 255 8.86 24.29 28.38
C ARG A 255 8.21 24.84 29.64
N GLN A 256 7.16 24.20 30.15
CA GLN A 256 6.50 24.55 31.41
C GLN A 256 7.49 24.60 32.57
N HIS A 257 8.34 23.57 32.71
CA HIS A 257 9.35 23.52 33.76
C HIS A 257 10.41 24.63 33.62
N LYS A 258 10.86 24.91 32.38
CA LYS A 258 11.81 25.99 32.09
C LYS A 258 11.22 27.37 32.41
N GLU A 259 9.95 27.60 32.13
CA GLU A 259 9.24 28.83 32.51
C GLU A 259 9.10 28.97 34.03
N LEU A 260 8.69 27.91 34.73
CA LEU A 260 8.62 27.90 36.19
C LEU A 260 9.97 28.23 36.84
N LEU A 261 11.06 27.64 36.33
CA LEU A 261 12.42 27.94 36.79
C LEU A 261 12.83 29.39 36.51
N ARG A 262 12.46 29.94 35.34
CA ARG A 262 12.68 31.36 35.00
C ARG A 262 11.94 32.28 35.98
N PHE A 263 10.68 32.00 36.32
CA PHE A 263 9.93 32.75 37.32
C PHE A 263 10.55 32.67 38.72
N ARG A 264 11.00 31.48 39.16
CA ARG A 264 11.70 31.31 40.45
C ARG A 264 13.02 32.08 40.50
N ARG A 265 13.81 32.07 39.41
CA ARG A 265 15.05 32.88 39.32
C ARG A 265 14.76 34.38 39.38
N ARG A 266 13.74 34.88 38.67
CA ARG A 266 13.30 36.29 38.76
C ARG A 266 12.89 36.68 40.17
N ARG A 267 12.12 35.84 40.89
CA ARG A 267 11.77 36.08 42.30
C ARG A 267 12.98 36.12 43.24
N ARG A 268 13.99 35.26 43.04
CA ARG A 268 15.24 35.32 43.83
C ARG A 268 16.01 36.61 43.59
N HIS A 269 16.19 37.02 42.33
CA HIS A 269 16.86 38.29 42.00
C HIS A 269 16.13 39.50 42.58
N MET A 270 14.79 39.50 42.54
CA MET A 270 14.00 40.58 43.12
C MET A 270 14.20 40.66 44.66
N LYS A 271 14.20 39.52 45.37
CA LYS A 271 14.48 39.49 46.82
C LYS A 271 15.89 39.98 47.18
N VAL A 272 16.92 39.60 46.41
CA VAL A 272 18.30 40.06 46.63
C VAL A 272 18.43 41.57 46.41
N ASN A 273 17.82 42.12 45.36
CA ASN A 273 17.82 43.58 45.13
C ASN A 273 17.05 44.33 46.23
N THR A 274 15.93 43.79 46.73
CA THR A 274 15.20 44.42 47.84
C THR A 274 16.01 44.41 49.15
N LEU A 275 16.72 43.31 49.45
CA LEU A 275 17.63 43.20 50.61
C LEU A 275 18.83 44.17 50.50
N ALA A 276 19.41 44.33 49.30
CA ALA A 276 20.49 45.29 49.06
C ALA A 276 20.02 46.75 49.23
N VAL A 277 18.80 47.09 48.79
CA VAL A 277 18.22 48.43 48.94
C VAL A 277 17.82 48.74 50.39
N THR A 278 17.41 47.73 51.18
CA THR A 278 17.12 47.93 52.62
C THR A 278 18.39 48.08 53.45
N SER A 279 19.46 47.35 53.12
CA SER A 279 20.79 47.55 53.71
C SER A 279 21.33 48.96 53.45
N ALA A 280 21.19 49.49 52.23
CA ALA A 280 21.64 50.85 51.90
C ALA A 280 20.84 51.97 52.61
N ARG A 281 19.58 51.71 52.99
CA ARG A 281 18.74 52.65 53.75
C ARG A 281 19.06 52.68 55.25
N GLN A 282 19.65 51.62 55.82
CA GLN A 282 20.04 51.58 57.24
C GLN A 282 21.38 52.29 57.53
N THR A 283 22.22 52.51 56.52
CA THR A 283 23.50 53.23 56.68
C THR A 283 23.40 54.76 56.76
N HIS A 284 22.19 55.34 56.80
CA HIS A 284 22.01 56.79 56.77
C HIS A 284 21.07 57.31 57.87
N CYS A 285 21.25 56.88 59.12
CA CYS A 285 20.74 57.63 60.30
C CYS A 285 21.34 57.11 61.62
N SER A 286 22.43 57.73 62.09
CA SER A 286 22.76 57.78 63.53
C SER A 286 23.81 58.88 63.78
N PHE A 287 23.35 59.93 64.45
CA PHE A 287 24.12 61.03 65.04
C PHE A 287 24.76 60.55 66.35
N SER A 288 26.03 60.90 66.63
CA SER A 288 26.50 61.22 67.99
C SER A 288 27.93 61.80 67.99
N VAL A 289 28.16 62.62 69.02
CA VAL A 289 29.17 63.67 69.22
C VAL A 289 30.41 63.14 69.94
N SER A 290 31.61 63.66 69.63
CA SER A 290 32.82 63.57 70.49
C SER A 290 33.84 64.68 70.16
N ILE A 291 34.57 65.14 71.18
CA ILE A 291 35.27 66.43 71.36
C ILE A 291 36.79 66.32 71.14
N GLY A 292 37.41 67.38 70.57
CA GLY A 292 38.84 67.77 70.68
C GLY A 292 39.79 67.11 69.67
N SER A 293 40.79 67.75 69.04
CA SER A 293 41.41 69.09 69.15
C SER A 293 42.25 69.38 67.89
N VAL A 294 42.27 70.65 67.47
CA VAL A 294 43.02 71.32 66.36
C VAL A 294 44.54 71.37 66.73
N PRO A 295 45.55 71.38 65.81
CA PRO A 295 45.73 72.33 64.69
C PRO A 295 46.38 71.73 63.42
N ALA A 296 46.64 72.39 62.28
CA ALA A 296 46.79 73.81 61.96
C ALA A 296 46.58 74.06 60.43
N GLN A 297 46.12 75.27 60.12
CA GLN A 297 46.46 76.11 58.96
C GLN A 297 46.01 75.75 57.51
N ILE A 298 44.87 76.39 57.20
CA ILE A 298 44.43 77.10 55.97
C ILE A 298 45.51 78.12 55.45
N PRO A 299 45.30 78.86 54.33
CA PRO A 299 44.36 78.74 53.19
C PRO A 299 44.97 79.02 51.81
N ALA A 300 44.20 78.75 50.74
CA ALA A 300 43.75 79.72 49.71
C ALA A 300 43.40 79.00 48.40
N ASP A 301 42.47 79.41 47.55
CA ASP A 301 41.29 80.26 47.61
C ASP A 301 40.60 80.06 46.23
N MET A 302 39.33 80.44 46.17
CA MET A 302 38.62 80.93 44.99
C MET A 302 38.15 79.93 43.91
N SER A 303 36.90 79.50 44.10
CA SER A 303 35.84 79.35 43.08
C SER A 303 35.60 80.68 42.29
N PRO A 304 34.61 80.86 41.38
CA PRO A 304 33.60 79.92 40.90
C PRO A 304 33.19 80.06 39.39
N LEU A 305 32.17 79.27 39.01
CA LEU A 305 30.96 79.69 38.26
C LEU A 305 30.84 79.38 36.74
N LYS A 306 29.75 78.62 36.46
CA LYS A 306 28.84 78.65 35.28
C LYS A 306 29.45 78.25 33.92
N SER A 307 28.77 77.56 32.99
CA SER A 307 27.35 77.30 32.75
C SER A 307 27.18 76.16 31.75
N ARG A 308 26.01 75.50 31.81
CA ARG A 308 25.38 74.68 30.75
C ARG A 308 25.68 75.18 29.34
N ILE A 309 25.80 74.25 28.37
CA ILE A 309 24.98 74.20 27.15
C ILE A 309 25.03 72.78 26.55
N GLN A 310 23.86 72.36 26.12
CA GLN A 310 23.45 71.10 25.52
C GLN A 310 23.58 71.22 23.99
N LYS A 311 24.03 70.19 23.27
CA LYS A 311 23.35 69.64 22.06
C LYS A 311 24.22 68.62 21.29
N ARG A 312 23.52 67.56 20.86
CA ARG A 312 23.91 66.52 19.92
C ARG A 312 24.42 67.08 18.58
N PHE A 313 25.27 66.30 17.91
CA PHE A 313 25.16 66.10 16.46
C PHE A 313 25.46 64.65 16.07
N VAL A 314 24.62 64.13 15.17
CA VAL A 314 24.71 62.85 14.47
C VAL A 314 25.18 63.16 13.05
N ILE A 315 26.08 62.36 12.47
CA ILE A 315 26.30 62.33 11.02
C ILE A 315 26.37 60.88 10.55
N HIS A 316 25.49 60.57 9.59
CA HIS A 316 25.38 59.37 8.75
C HIS A 316 26.15 59.62 7.44
N VAL A 317 26.89 58.64 6.89
CA VAL A 317 26.96 58.43 5.42
C VAL A 317 27.19 56.94 5.05
N THR A 318 26.28 56.46 4.20
CA THR A 318 26.15 55.31 3.27
C THR A 318 27.36 55.02 2.35
N LYS A 319 27.49 54.01 1.48
CA LYS A 319 26.93 52.68 1.09
C LYS A 319 27.73 52.29 -0.18
N ARG A 320 28.09 51.03 -0.43
CA ARG A 320 28.32 50.57 -1.81
C ARG A 320 27.96 49.09 -2.00
N SER A 321 27.54 48.79 -3.21
CA SER A 321 26.60 47.76 -3.66
C SER A 321 27.22 46.95 -4.80
N LYS A 322 26.82 45.67 -4.91
CA LYS A 322 26.30 44.94 -6.11
C LYS A 322 26.63 43.45 -5.97
N ARG A 323 25.66 42.53 -5.86
CA ARG A 323 24.63 42.02 -6.81
C ARG A 323 25.15 40.91 -7.73
N ASN A 324 24.43 39.79 -7.59
CA ASN A 324 24.37 38.55 -8.35
C ASN A 324 24.27 38.72 -9.87
N LEU A 325 24.76 37.71 -10.59
CA LEU A 325 23.92 36.91 -11.48
C LEU A 325 23.60 35.58 -10.80
#